data_AF-A0A496TAA1-F1
#
_entry.id   AF-A0A496TAA1-F1
#
_cell.length_a   1.000
_cell.length_b   1.000
_cell.length_c   1.000
_cell.angle_alpha   90.00
_cell.angle_beta   90.00
_cell.angle_gamma   90.00
#
_symmetry.space_group_name_H-M   'P 1'
#
loop_
_entity.id
_entity.type
_entity.pdbx_description
1 polymer ?
#
loop_
_entity_poly.entity_id
_entity_poly.type
_entity_poly.pdbx_seq_one_letter_code
_entity_poly.pdbx_strand_id
1 'polypeptide(L)'
;MAAAFQSIGVDAQPSPAGDAQTYELARKYLSGDECLPQVITLGNFLKVTQEPDYDPAKTAFMMPTSNGPCRFGHYLPLIRKIFAQRGEDEVLLLSPSSSNAYEDISESAASLVRTGWRAVVAADILRKMLLKTRPYEREPGTTDRVFAEALDRVCAAIATPNISHRQRLKKIIQALIQSRDAFRNIPLDTSKKKLLIGVVGEIFCRLNDFSNDHLIRLIEQKGGEVWMSDVA
;
A
#
# COMPACT_ATOMS: atom_id res chain seq x y z
N MET A 1 4.98 -3.37 0.30
CA MET A 1 5.70 -3.34 1.60
C MET A 1 5.84 -4.74 2.19
N ALA A 2 4.76 -5.53 2.29
CA ALA A 2 4.81 -6.93 2.75
C ALA A 2 5.95 -7.76 2.10
N ALA A 3 6.08 -7.71 0.77
CA ALA A 3 7.19 -8.37 0.05
C ALA A 3 8.60 -7.96 0.53
N ALA A 4 8.79 -6.72 1.00
CA ALA A 4 10.08 -6.27 1.52
C ALA A 4 10.38 -6.90 2.89
N PHE A 5 9.37 -7.07 3.75
CA PHE A 5 9.48 -7.80 5.01
C PHE A 5 9.72 -9.30 4.78
N GLN A 6 9.00 -9.92 3.84
CA GLN A 6 9.23 -11.32 3.43
C GLN A 6 10.67 -11.54 2.95
N SER A 7 11.27 -10.54 2.30
CA SER A 7 12.65 -10.59 1.82
C SER A 7 13.73 -10.71 2.91
N ILE A 8 13.36 -10.46 4.16
CA ILE A 8 14.19 -10.61 5.37
C ILE A 8 13.66 -11.72 6.29
N GLY A 9 12.73 -12.56 5.81
CA GLY A 9 12.21 -13.72 6.54
C GLY A 9 11.05 -13.43 7.50
N VAL A 10 10.45 -12.24 7.44
CA VAL A 10 9.25 -11.91 8.23
C VAL A 10 8.01 -12.36 7.47
N ASP A 11 7.16 -13.16 8.11
CA ASP A 11 5.83 -13.46 7.58
C ASP A 11 4.97 -12.19 7.64
N ALA A 12 4.65 -11.65 6.47
CA ALA A 12 4.02 -10.35 6.34
C ALA A 12 3.01 -10.35 5.21
N GLN A 13 1.86 -9.74 5.47
CA GLN A 13 0.78 -9.54 4.51
C GLN A 13 0.32 -8.07 4.51
N PRO A 14 -0.24 -7.56 3.41
CA PRO A 14 -0.94 -6.27 3.43
C PRO A 14 -2.09 -6.30 4.45
N SER A 15 -2.38 -5.17 5.09
CA SER A 15 -3.59 -5.05 5.92
C SER A 15 -4.84 -5.36 5.07
N PRO A 16 -5.90 -5.92 5.68
CA PRO A 16 -7.17 -6.17 4.98
C PRO A 16 -7.68 -4.92 4.25
N ALA A 17 -8.40 -5.13 3.15
CA ALA A 17 -9.10 -4.04 2.47
C ALA A 17 -10.16 -3.42 3.40
N GLY A 18 -10.36 -2.11 3.23
CA GLY A 18 -11.39 -1.37 3.95
C GLY A 18 -12.79 -1.73 3.45
N ASP A 19 -13.75 -1.84 4.37
CA ASP A 19 -15.17 -2.04 4.12
C ASP A 19 -16.03 -1.41 5.23
N ALA A 20 -17.36 -1.64 5.21
CA ALA A 20 -18.25 -1.12 6.24
C ALA A 20 -17.83 -1.54 7.66
N GLN A 21 -17.36 -2.79 7.83
CA GLN A 21 -16.90 -3.31 9.11
C GLN A 21 -15.67 -2.54 9.62
N THR A 22 -14.78 -2.09 8.74
CA THR A 22 -13.66 -1.20 9.11
C THR A 22 -14.15 0.03 9.87
N TYR A 23 -15.20 0.70 9.39
CA TYR A 23 -15.75 1.87 10.09
C TYR A 23 -16.43 1.50 11.40
N GLU A 24 -17.21 0.43 11.43
CA GLU A 24 -17.90 -0.03 12.63
C GLU A 24 -16.92 -0.37 13.77
N LEU A 25 -15.81 -1.03 13.44
CA LEU A 25 -14.78 -1.38 14.43
C LEU A 25 -14.06 -0.14 14.96
N ALA A 26 -13.63 0.76 14.07
CA ALA A 26 -12.90 1.96 14.47
C ALA A 26 -13.77 2.91 15.33
N ARG A 27 -15.03 3.12 14.95
CA ARG A 27 -15.95 4.04 15.64
C ARG A 27 -16.31 3.63 17.07
N LYS A 28 -16.03 2.40 17.49
CA LYS A 28 -16.13 1.98 18.89
C LYS A 28 -15.12 2.69 19.79
N TYR A 29 -14.03 3.21 19.23
CA TYR A 29 -12.90 3.76 19.97
C TYR A 29 -12.58 5.23 19.63
N LEU A 30 -13.15 5.76 18.56
CA LEU A 30 -12.82 7.09 18.02
C LEU A 30 -13.97 8.07 18.25
N SER A 31 -13.64 9.35 18.48
CA SER A 31 -14.65 10.40 18.70
C SER A 31 -15.23 10.95 17.41
N GLY A 32 -14.55 10.74 16.28
CA GLY A 32 -14.89 11.34 14.99
C GLY A 32 -14.09 12.60 14.67
N ASP A 33 -13.21 13.04 15.58
CA ASP A 33 -12.27 14.15 15.35
C ASP A 33 -11.00 13.70 14.59
N GLU A 34 -10.81 12.39 14.46
CA GLU A 34 -9.71 11.80 13.71
C GLU A 34 -9.94 11.93 12.21
N CYS A 35 -8.87 12.19 11.45
CA CYS A 35 -8.97 12.20 10.00
C CYS A 35 -9.26 10.79 9.46
N LEU A 36 -9.95 10.72 8.32
CA LEU A 36 -10.42 9.48 7.71
C LEU A 36 -9.36 8.37 7.62
N PRO A 37 -8.08 8.64 7.26
CA PRO A 37 -7.08 7.58 7.21
C PRO A 37 -6.80 6.92 8.55
N GLN A 38 -6.91 7.62 9.68
CA GLN A 38 -6.77 7.04 11.02
C GLN A 38 -7.91 6.07 11.31
N VAL A 39 -9.13 6.46 10.95
CA VAL A 39 -10.33 5.61 11.12
C VAL A 39 -10.15 4.31 10.34
N ILE A 40 -9.75 4.40 9.07
CA ILE A 40 -9.59 3.22 8.20
C ILE A 40 -8.41 2.35 8.67
N THR A 41 -7.28 2.96 9.03
CA THR A 41 -6.11 2.21 9.48
C THR A 41 -6.38 1.45 10.78
N LEU A 42 -6.95 2.12 11.79
CA LEU A 42 -7.34 1.47 13.04
C LEU A 42 -8.37 0.36 12.78
N GLY A 43 -9.40 0.64 11.98
CA GLY A 43 -10.44 -0.34 11.67
C GLY A 43 -9.87 -1.59 10.99
N ASN A 44 -8.92 -1.43 10.06
CA ASN A 44 -8.28 -2.55 9.38
C ASN A 44 -7.40 -3.38 10.32
N PHE A 45 -6.70 -2.75 11.28
CA PHE A 45 -5.97 -3.50 12.32
C PHE A 45 -6.93 -4.25 13.23
N LEU A 46 -8.04 -3.62 13.63
CA LEU A 46 -9.07 -4.27 14.43
C LEU A 46 -9.75 -5.44 13.69
N LYS A 47 -9.81 -5.45 12.36
CA LYS A 47 -10.29 -6.62 11.59
C LYS A 47 -9.38 -7.82 11.78
N VAL A 48 -8.06 -7.61 11.76
CA VAL A 48 -7.08 -8.69 12.02
C VAL A 48 -7.27 -9.24 13.43
N THR A 49 -7.61 -8.41 14.42
CA THR A 49 -7.88 -8.90 15.78
C THR A 49 -9.18 -9.71 15.91
N GLN A 50 -10.00 -9.77 14.86
CA GLN A 50 -11.19 -10.64 14.80
C GLN A 50 -10.91 -11.97 14.06
N GLU A 51 -9.71 -12.18 13.52
CA GLU A 51 -9.37 -13.42 12.82
C GLU A 51 -9.24 -14.59 13.82
N PRO A 52 -9.69 -15.82 13.46
CA PRO A 52 -9.70 -16.95 14.39
C PRO A 52 -8.32 -17.36 14.95
N ASP A 53 -7.26 -17.07 14.20
CA ASP A 53 -5.86 -17.35 14.50
C ASP A 53 -5.11 -16.16 15.09
N TYR A 54 -5.81 -15.08 15.43
CA TYR A 54 -5.21 -13.91 16.07
C TYR A 54 -4.62 -14.25 17.44
N ASP A 55 -3.32 -14.06 17.56
CA ASP A 55 -2.55 -14.17 18.80
C ASP A 55 -1.78 -12.85 19.01
N PRO A 56 -2.16 -12.01 19.99
CA PRO A 56 -1.49 -10.74 20.26
C PRO A 56 0.04 -10.86 20.39
N ALA A 57 0.53 -11.92 21.01
CA ALA A 57 1.96 -12.14 21.25
C ALA A 57 2.73 -12.54 19.97
N LYS A 58 2.02 -12.93 18.91
CA LYS A 58 2.60 -13.29 17.60
C LYS A 58 2.20 -12.33 16.49
N THR A 59 1.47 -11.27 16.82
CA THR A 59 0.98 -10.31 15.83
C THR A 59 1.78 -9.02 15.90
N ALA A 60 2.21 -8.54 14.74
CA ALA A 60 2.85 -7.24 14.60
C ALA A 60 2.12 -6.38 13.57
N PHE A 61 1.80 -5.14 13.93
CA PHE A 61 1.28 -4.15 12.98
C PHE A 61 2.36 -3.15 12.61
N MET A 62 2.54 -2.92 11.32
CA MET A 62 3.43 -1.87 10.81
C MET A 62 2.62 -0.59 10.58
N MET A 63 2.96 0.47 11.31
CA MET A 63 2.37 1.79 11.13
C MET A 63 3.48 2.85 11.09
N PRO A 64 3.89 3.34 9.90
CA PRO A 64 4.87 4.41 9.80
C PRO A 64 4.41 5.66 10.56
N THR A 65 5.37 6.47 11.01
CA THR A 65 5.09 7.75 11.66
C THR A 65 5.92 8.88 11.03
N SER A 66 5.48 10.12 11.21
CA SER A 66 6.19 11.32 10.75
C SER A 66 5.93 12.49 11.69
N ASN A 67 6.93 13.38 11.79
CA ASN A 67 6.88 14.61 12.59
C ASN A 67 6.41 15.82 11.77
N GLY A 68 5.74 15.58 10.65
CA GLY A 68 5.17 16.64 9.80
C GLY A 68 3.96 17.34 10.45
N PRO A 69 3.43 18.39 9.80
CA PRO A 69 2.27 19.14 10.31
C PRO A 69 0.96 18.33 10.27
N CYS A 70 0.97 17.15 9.64
CA CYS A 70 -0.19 16.27 9.55
C CYS A 70 -0.39 15.49 10.86
N ARG A 71 -1.65 15.16 11.18
CA ARG A 71 -2.02 14.31 12.33
C ARG A 71 -1.46 12.88 12.27
N PHE A 72 -0.78 12.50 11.18
CA PHE A 72 -0.16 11.19 10.98
C PHE A 72 0.72 10.74 12.16
N GLY A 73 1.48 11.65 12.77
CA GLY A 73 2.29 11.35 13.96
C GLY A 73 1.49 10.89 15.19
N HIS A 74 0.19 11.19 15.25
CA HIS A 74 -0.70 10.79 16.35
C HIS A 74 -1.34 9.42 16.14
N TYR A 75 -1.19 8.80 14.96
CA TYR A 75 -1.88 7.56 14.62
C TYR A 75 -1.41 6.42 15.53
N LEU A 76 -0.10 6.22 15.60
CA LEU A 76 0.51 5.17 16.41
C LEU A 76 0.26 5.36 17.92
N PRO A 77 0.48 6.55 18.53
CA PRO A 77 0.14 6.75 19.95
C PRO A 77 -1.32 6.41 20.27
N LEU A 78 -2.25 6.80 19.39
CA LEU A 78 -3.67 6.50 19.57
C LEU A 78 -3.96 5.00 19.45
N ILE A 79 -3.43 4.34 18.42
CA ILE A 79 -3.56 2.88 18.25
C ILE A 79 -2.99 2.15 19.48
N ARG A 80 -1.79 2.52 19.94
CA ARG A 80 -1.17 1.92 21.13
C ARG A 80 -2.05 2.04 22.37
N LYS A 81 -2.61 3.23 22.62
CA LYS A 81 -3.54 3.46 23.73
C LYS A 81 -4.76 2.55 23.64
N ILE A 82 -5.34 2.40 22.45
CA ILE A 82 -6.54 1.58 22.22
C ILE A 82 -6.25 0.09 22.47
N PHE A 83 -5.13 -0.43 21.96
CA PHE A 83 -4.73 -1.82 22.18
C PHE A 83 -4.44 -2.10 23.67
N ALA A 84 -3.78 -1.18 24.37
CA ALA A 84 -3.56 -1.28 25.82
C ALA A 84 -4.88 -1.32 26.61
N GLN A 85 -5.85 -0.48 26.25
CA GLN A 85 -7.18 -0.48 26.88
C GLN A 85 -7.98 -1.76 26.62
N ARG A 86 -7.64 -2.51 25.56
CA ARG A 86 -8.21 -3.82 25.24
C ARG A 86 -7.48 -4.98 25.93
N GLY A 87 -6.38 -4.71 26.66
CA GLY A 87 -5.53 -5.74 27.25
C GLY A 87 -4.66 -6.48 26.23
N GLU A 88 -4.40 -5.86 25.07
CA GLU A 88 -3.61 -6.43 23.96
C GLU A 88 -2.21 -5.78 23.89
N ASP A 89 -1.58 -5.55 25.05
CA ASP A 89 -0.27 -4.89 25.16
C ASP A 89 0.88 -5.69 24.51
N GLU A 90 0.68 -6.99 24.30
CA GLU A 90 1.66 -7.88 23.68
C GLU A 90 1.81 -7.66 22.16
N VAL A 91 0.85 -6.96 21.53
CA VAL A 91 0.91 -6.65 20.09
C VAL A 91 2.11 -5.75 19.80
N LEU A 92 2.95 -6.20 18.88
CA LEU A 92 4.09 -5.42 18.43
C LEU A 92 3.67 -4.35 17.42
N LEU A 93 3.64 -3.09 17.84
CA LEU A 93 3.42 -1.96 16.94
C LEU A 93 4.76 -1.43 16.39
N LEU A 94 5.13 -1.89 15.20
CA LEU A 94 6.32 -1.45 14.47
C LEU A 94 6.07 -0.07 13.85
N SER A 95 6.78 0.93 14.35
CA SER A 95 6.70 2.29 13.81
C SER A 95 8.03 2.75 13.26
N PRO A 96 8.31 2.41 11.99
CA PRO A 96 9.34 3.11 11.28
C PRO A 96 9.08 4.65 11.33
N SER A 97 9.99 5.42 11.93
CA SER A 97 10.09 6.89 11.77
C SER A 97 11.10 7.33 10.68
N SER A 98 10.80 8.40 9.95
CA SER A 98 11.76 9.04 9.02
C SER A 98 12.89 9.82 9.72
N SER A 99 12.80 10.03 11.04
CA SER A 99 13.72 10.89 11.81
C SER A 99 15.02 10.21 12.28
N ASN A 100 15.04 8.88 12.39
CA ASN A 100 16.20 8.12 12.87
C ASN A 100 16.77 7.15 11.82
N ALA A 101 16.36 7.25 10.55
CA ALA A 101 16.73 6.33 9.48
C ALA A 101 16.61 4.82 9.86
N TYR A 102 15.79 4.50 10.87
CA TYR A 102 15.58 3.15 11.41
C TYR A 102 16.81 2.51 12.08
N GLU A 103 17.71 3.32 12.67
CA GLU A 103 18.94 2.86 13.37
C GLU A 103 18.69 1.84 14.49
N ASP A 104 17.49 1.80 15.07
CA ASP A 104 17.12 0.89 16.17
C ASP A 104 16.82 -0.55 15.71
N ILE A 105 16.84 -0.80 14.41
CA ILE A 105 16.65 -2.13 13.82
C ILE A 105 17.98 -2.46 13.13
N SER A 106 18.50 -3.67 13.34
CA SER A 106 19.81 -4.21 12.92
C SER A 106 20.27 -3.92 11.46
N GLU A 107 21.41 -4.44 11.00
CA GLU A 107 21.82 -4.37 9.57
C GLU A 107 20.69 -4.73 8.56
N SER A 108 19.74 -5.57 9.00
CA SER A 108 18.53 -5.91 8.24
C SER A 108 17.60 -4.72 7.99
N ALA A 109 17.61 -3.67 8.82
CA ALA A 109 16.80 -2.47 8.67
C ALA A 109 17.24 -1.60 7.50
N ALA A 110 18.53 -1.30 7.37
CA ALA A 110 19.04 -0.54 6.23
C ALA A 110 18.74 -1.28 4.91
N SER A 111 18.81 -2.62 4.94
CA SER A 111 18.43 -3.46 3.81
C SER A 111 16.93 -3.41 3.50
N LEU A 112 16.09 -3.47 4.54
CA LEU A 112 14.65 -3.37 4.47
C LEU A 112 14.21 -2.00 3.92
N VAL A 113 14.81 -0.91 4.38
CA VAL A 113 14.50 0.47 3.97
C VAL A 113 14.80 0.67 2.50
N ARG A 114 16.00 0.27 2.07
CA ARG A 114 16.40 0.33 0.65
C ARG A 114 15.48 -0.53 -0.21
N THR A 115 15.09 -1.70 0.26
CA THR A 115 14.18 -2.60 -0.46
C THR A 115 12.76 -2.06 -0.50
N GLY A 116 12.28 -1.48 0.61
CA GLY A 116 11.00 -0.83 0.75
C GLY A 116 10.87 0.36 -0.19
N TRP A 117 11.90 1.21 -0.27
CA TRP A 117 11.93 2.32 -1.24
C TRP A 117 11.81 1.83 -2.68
N ARG A 118 12.55 0.79 -3.05
CA ARG A 118 12.44 0.17 -4.39
C ARG A 118 11.03 -0.40 -4.63
N ALA A 119 10.40 -0.95 -3.60
CA ALA A 119 9.02 -1.44 -3.68
C ALA A 119 8.03 -0.30 -3.94
N VAL A 120 8.18 0.84 -3.27
CA VAL A 120 7.34 2.03 -3.48
C VAL A 120 7.51 2.55 -4.91
N VAL A 121 8.76 2.74 -5.37
CA VAL A 121 9.04 3.19 -6.74
C VAL A 121 8.47 2.22 -7.78
N ALA A 122 8.65 0.91 -7.58
CA ALA A 122 8.09 -0.09 -8.49
C ALA A 122 6.56 -0.06 -8.51
N ALA A 123 5.90 0.11 -7.36
CA ALA A 123 4.45 0.24 -7.26
C ALA A 123 3.93 1.49 -7.99
N ASP A 124 4.61 2.63 -7.89
CA ASP A 124 4.24 3.84 -8.62
C ASP A 124 4.40 3.66 -10.14
N ILE A 125 5.46 2.98 -10.60
CA ILE A 125 5.63 2.65 -12.03
C ILE A 125 4.47 1.77 -12.52
N LEU A 126 4.14 0.69 -11.79
CA LEU A 126 3.01 -0.18 -12.16
C LEU A 126 1.68 0.59 -12.20
N ARG A 127 1.46 1.47 -11.22
CA ARG A 127 0.24 2.28 -11.13
C ARG A 127 0.13 3.28 -12.28
N LYS A 128 1.24 3.91 -12.69
CA LYS A 128 1.27 4.76 -13.89
C LYS A 128 0.90 3.97 -15.14
N MET A 129 1.40 2.75 -15.29
CA MET A 129 1.02 1.90 -16.42
C MET A 129 -0.47 1.55 -16.36
N LEU A 130 -1.00 1.18 -15.20
CA LEU A 130 -2.43 0.93 -14.98
C LEU A 130 -3.30 2.11 -15.42
N LEU A 131 -3.05 3.31 -14.86
CA LEU A 131 -3.89 4.49 -15.10
C LEU A 131 -3.78 5.02 -16.55
N LYS A 132 -2.65 4.82 -17.22
CA LYS A 132 -2.47 5.22 -18.62
C LYS A 132 -3.05 4.22 -19.61
N THR A 133 -3.14 2.95 -19.24
CA THR A 133 -3.59 1.88 -20.14
C THR A 133 -5.07 1.56 -19.99
N ARG A 134 -5.55 1.41 -18.74
CA ARG A 134 -6.90 0.93 -18.44
C ARG A 134 -8.02 1.76 -19.07
N PRO A 135 -7.96 3.10 -19.10
CA PRO A 135 -9.02 3.87 -19.74
C PRO A 135 -9.18 3.53 -21.22
N TYR A 136 -8.13 3.04 -21.88
CA TYR A 136 -8.13 2.78 -23.33
C TYR A 136 -8.27 1.29 -23.66
N GLU A 137 -8.46 0.40 -22.68
CA GLU A 137 -8.58 -1.04 -22.96
C GLU A 137 -9.82 -1.36 -23.80
N ARG A 138 -9.66 -2.25 -24.79
CA ARG A 138 -10.80 -2.69 -25.62
C ARG A 138 -11.73 -3.66 -24.90
N GLU A 139 -11.14 -4.52 -24.07
CA GLU A 139 -11.86 -5.52 -23.29
C GLU A 139 -11.74 -5.15 -21.80
N PRO A 140 -12.83 -4.69 -21.17
CA PRO A 140 -12.83 -4.27 -19.76
C PRO A 140 -12.27 -5.34 -18.82
N GLY A 141 -11.38 -4.93 -17.93
CA GLY A 141 -10.73 -5.80 -16.93
C GLY A 141 -9.44 -6.47 -17.41
N THR A 142 -9.09 -6.35 -18.70
CA THR A 142 -7.82 -6.89 -19.22
C THR A 142 -6.62 -6.25 -18.52
N THR A 143 -6.63 -4.93 -18.37
CA THR A 143 -5.55 -4.18 -17.72
C THR A 143 -5.47 -4.48 -16.24
N ASP A 144 -6.61 -4.71 -15.58
CA ASP A 144 -6.63 -5.09 -14.16
C ASP A 144 -5.99 -6.45 -13.92
N ARG A 145 -6.28 -7.43 -14.77
CA ARG A 145 -5.62 -8.75 -14.72
C ARG A 145 -4.12 -8.64 -14.96
N VAL A 146 -3.70 -7.91 -16.00
CA VAL A 146 -2.28 -7.69 -16.31
C VAL A 146 -1.57 -6.94 -15.18
N PHE A 147 -2.24 -5.99 -14.53
CA PHE A 147 -1.71 -5.28 -13.37
C PHE A 147 -1.51 -6.20 -12.17
N ALA A 148 -2.49 -7.07 -11.86
CA ALA A 148 -2.37 -8.04 -10.77
C ALA A 148 -1.18 -9.00 -11.01
N GLU A 149 -1.07 -9.58 -12.21
CA GLU A 149 0.06 -10.45 -12.58
C GLU A 149 1.41 -9.70 -12.51
N ALA A 150 1.43 -8.43 -12.91
CA ALA A 150 2.61 -7.57 -12.82
C ALA A 150 3.01 -7.27 -11.38
N LEU A 151 2.03 -7.01 -10.50
CA LEU A 151 2.24 -6.76 -9.08
C LEU A 151 2.82 -8.00 -8.41
N ASP A 152 2.23 -9.18 -8.65
CA ASP A 152 2.71 -10.45 -8.11
C ASP A 152 4.15 -10.73 -8.53
N ARG A 153 4.46 -10.52 -9.81
CA ARG A 153 5.83 -10.69 -10.35
C ARG A 153 6.83 -9.77 -9.67
N VAL A 154 6.49 -8.49 -9.48
CA VAL A 154 7.35 -7.53 -8.80
C VAL A 154 7.49 -7.89 -7.32
N CYS A 155 6.41 -8.27 -6.63
CA CYS A 155 6.43 -8.73 -5.26
C CYS A 155 7.34 -9.95 -5.08
N ALA A 156 7.25 -10.96 -5.95
CA ALA A 156 8.13 -12.13 -5.92
C ALA A 156 9.62 -11.76 -6.14
N ALA A 157 9.90 -10.81 -7.02
CA ALA A 157 11.25 -10.30 -7.23
C ALA A 157 11.80 -9.57 -5.99
N ILE A 158 10.97 -8.80 -5.29
CA ILE A 158 11.32 -8.08 -4.05
C ILE A 158 11.53 -9.06 -2.90
N ALA A 159 10.63 -10.03 -2.74
CA ALA A 159 10.59 -11.00 -1.64
C ALA A 159 11.71 -12.05 -1.71
N THR A 160 12.53 -12.07 -2.76
CA THR A 160 13.63 -13.05 -2.86
C THR A 160 14.59 -12.90 -1.66
N PRO A 161 14.75 -13.94 -0.82
CA PRO A 161 15.64 -13.91 0.35
C PRO A 161 17.11 -14.12 -0.07
N ASN A 162 18.03 -13.81 0.84
CA ASN A 162 19.46 -14.16 0.75
C ASN A 162 20.17 -13.77 -0.57
N ILE A 163 19.82 -12.62 -1.14
CA ILE A 163 20.47 -12.06 -2.33
C ILE A 163 21.04 -10.67 -2.06
N SER A 164 22.14 -10.33 -2.74
CA SER A 164 22.71 -8.99 -2.66
C SER A 164 21.75 -7.92 -3.19
N HIS A 165 21.94 -6.68 -2.73
CA HIS A 165 21.17 -5.53 -3.21
C HIS A 165 21.22 -5.33 -4.73
N ARG A 166 22.36 -5.66 -5.37
CA ARG A 166 22.55 -5.55 -6.81
C ARG A 166 21.72 -6.60 -7.56
N GLN A 167 21.75 -7.84 -7.08
CA GLN A 167 20.91 -8.92 -7.62
C GLN A 167 19.42 -8.60 -7.46
N ARG A 168 19.01 -8.11 -6.28
CA ARG A 168 17.62 -7.72 -6.03
C ARG A 168 17.15 -6.63 -6.98
N LEU A 169 17.96 -5.58 -7.16
CA LEU A 169 17.64 -4.51 -8.11
C LEU A 169 17.51 -5.04 -9.54
N LYS A 170 18.43 -5.93 -9.98
CA LYS A 170 18.37 -6.56 -11.31
C LYS A 170 17.07 -7.36 -11.50
N LYS A 171 16.65 -8.14 -10.50
CA LYS A 171 15.38 -8.88 -10.53
C LYS A 171 14.16 -7.94 -10.63
N ILE A 172 14.13 -6.88 -9.83
CA ILE A 172 13.04 -5.89 -9.87
C ILE A 172 12.97 -5.23 -11.25
N ILE A 173 14.10 -4.83 -11.81
CA ILE A 173 14.17 -4.24 -13.17
C ILE A 173 13.65 -5.23 -14.21
N GLN A 174 14.07 -6.50 -14.15
CA GLN A 174 13.61 -7.53 -15.08
C GLN A 174 12.09 -7.76 -14.96
N ALA A 175 11.56 -7.81 -13.73
CA ALA A 175 10.12 -7.92 -13.49
C ALA A 175 9.36 -6.72 -14.08
N LEU A 176 9.85 -5.50 -13.88
CA LEU A 176 9.26 -4.28 -14.46
C LEU A 176 9.32 -4.26 -15.99
N ILE A 177 10.40 -4.75 -16.61
CA ILE A 177 10.51 -4.88 -18.07
C ILE A 177 9.46 -5.86 -18.60
N GLN A 178 9.32 -7.03 -17.97
CA GLN A 178 8.32 -8.02 -18.35
C GLN A 178 6.89 -7.48 -18.16
N SER A 179 6.65 -6.72 -17.08
CA SER A 179 5.37 -6.06 -16.84
C SER A 179 5.09 -5.00 -17.91
N ARG A 180 6.05 -4.12 -18.22
CA ARG A 180 5.92 -3.14 -19.32
C ARG A 180 5.55 -3.82 -20.64
N ASP A 181 6.20 -4.92 -20.98
CA ASP A 181 5.94 -5.62 -22.23
C ASP A 181 4.54 -6.26 -22.24
N ALA A 182 4.08 -6.81 -21.10
CA ALA A 182 2.70 -7.27 -20.95
C ALA A 182 1.68 -6.14 -21.14
N PHE A 183 1.91 -4.96 -20.54
CA PHE A 183 1.06 -3.78 -20.72
C PHE A 183 1.03 -3.30 -22.18
N ARG A 184 2.15 -3.36 -22.90
CA ARG A 184 2.24 -2.98 -24.32
C ARG A 184 1.47 -3.91 -25.25
N ASN A 185 1.22 -5.15 -24.83
CA ASN A 185 0.48 -6.13 -25.61
C ASN A 185 -1.04 -6.03 -25.41
N ILE A 186 -1.53 -5.17 -24.51
CA ILE A 186 -2.96 -4.96 -24.30
C ILE A 186 -3.56 -4.26 -25.53
N PRO A 187 -4.63 -4.80 -26.15
CA PRO A 187 -5.32 -4.11 -27.23
C PRO A 187 -6.01 -2.84 -26.72
N LEU A 188 -5.65 -1.69 -27.30
CA LEU A 188 -6.20 -0.38 -26.91
C LEU A 188 -7.06 0.25 -28.02
N ASP A 189 -8.11 0.96 -27.61
CA ASP A 189 -8.83 1.92 -28.45
C ASP A 189 -8.39 3.34 -28.08
N THR A 190 -7.49 3.88 -28.90
CA THR A 190 -6.99 5.26 -28.78
C THR A 190 -7.59 6.19 -29.82
N SER A 191 -8.70 5.80 -30.48
CA SER A 191 -9.37 6.60 -31.52
C SER A 191 -9.87 7.95 -30.99
N LYS A 192 -10.20 8.02 -29.71
CA LYS A 192 -10.60 9.23 -29.00
C LYS A 192 -9.66 9.51 -27.84
N LYS A 193 -9.11 10.72 -27.81
CA LYS A 193 -8.37 11.20 -26.65
C LYS A 193 -9.33 11.44 -25.48
N LYS A 194 -9.00 10.91 -24.30
CA LYS A 194 -9.76 11.15 -23.08
C LYS A 194 -9.30 12.43 -22.38
N LEU A 195 -10.20 13.05 -21.62
CA LEU A 195 -9.85 14.20 -20.78
C LEU A 195 -8.94 13.72 -19.66
N LEU A 196 -7.74 14.30 -19.55
CA LEU A 196 -6.80 14.00 -18.48
C LEU A 196 -7.17 14.80 -17.23
N ILE A 197 -7.47 14.10 -16.14
CA ILE A 197 -7.90 14.66 -14.85
C ILE A 197 -6.81 14.39 -13.82
N GLY A 198 -6.31 15.45 -13.18
CA GLY A 198 -5.36 15.34 -12.08
C GLY A 198 -6.07 15.09 -10.75
N VAL A 199 -5.80 13.95 -10.11
CA VAL A 199 -6.25 13.64 -8.76
C VAL A 199 -5.12 13.94 -7.79
N VAL A 200 -5.33 14.93 -6.92
CA VAL A 200 -4.39 15.40 -5.90
C VAL A 200 -5.09 15.47 -4.54
N GLY A 201 -4.32 15.54 -3.45
CA GLY A 201 -4.86 15.66 -2.10
C GLY A 201 -4.13 14.77 -1.09
N GLU A 202 -4.83 14.44 -0.02
CA GLU A 202 -4.35 13.57 1.06
C GLU A 202 -3.87 12.21 0.49
N ILE A 203 -2.67 11.78 0.87
CA ILE A 203 -1.97 10.66 0.23
C ILE A 203 -2.68 9.33 0.44
N PHE A 204 -3.18 9.06 1.63
CA PHE A 204 -3.91 7.83 1.91
C PHE A 204 -5.23 7.84 1.14
N CYS A 205 -5.98 8.94 1.21
CA CYS A 205 -7.28 9.03 0.53
C CYS A 205 -7.16 8.78 -0.97
N ARG A 206 -6.10 9.33 -1.58
CA ARG A 206 -5.85 9.16 -3.01
C ARG A 206 -5.47 7.72 -3.40
N LEU A 207 -4.76 7.01 -2.53
CA LEU A 207 -4.22 5.67 -2.82
C LEU A 207 -5.13 4.52 -2.36
N ASN A 208 -6.07 4.78 -1.47
CA ASN A 208 -6.96 3.79 -0.92
C ASN A 208 -8.34 3.90 -1.56
N ASP A 209 -8.68 2.92 -2.40
CA ASP A 209 -9.93 2.89 -3.17
C ASP A 209 -11.18 3.00 -2.29
N PHE A 210 -11.16 2.40 -1.10
CA PHE A 210 -12.30 2.46 -0.16
C PHE A 210 -12.52 3.88 0.39
N SER A 211 -11.45 4.58 0.74
CA SER A 211 -11.52 5.92 1.33
C SER A 211 -11.96 7.01 0.36
N ASN A 212 -11.82 6.78 -0.95
CA ASN A 212 -12.21 7.74 -1.99
C ASN A 212 -13.43 7.29 -2.79
N ASP A 213 -14.18 6.30 -2.29
CA ASP A 213 -15.36 5.75 -2.97
C ASP A 213 -15.09 5.36 -4.43
N HIS A 214 -13.92 4.76 -4.68
CA HIS A 214 -13.46 4.36 -6.01
C HIS A 214 -13.45 5.50 -7.05
N LEU A 215 -13.12 6.73 -6.62
CA LEU A 215 -13.12 7.94 -7.44
C LEU A 215 -12.44 7.75 -8.81
N ILE A 216 -11.29 7.09 -8.83
CA ILE A 216 -10.53 6.85 -10.07
C ILE A 216 -11.36 6.05 -11.08
N ARG A 217 -12.01 4.98 -10.62
CA ARG A 217 -12.88 4.15 -11.47
C ARG A 217 -14.07 4.94 -11.97
N LEU A 218 -14.67 5.76 -11.11
CA LEU A 218 -15.79 6.61 -11.49
C LEU A 218 -15.39 7.59 -12.61
N ILE A 219 -14.22 8.23 -12.51
CA ILE A 219 -13.70 9.12 -13.55
C ILE A 219 -13.53 8.37 -14.88
N GLU A 220 -12.93 7.19 -14.84
CA GLU A 220 -12.69 6.36 -16.03
C GLU A 220 -14.00 5.92 -16.70
N GLN A 221 -14.99 5.52 -15.90
CA GLN A 221 -16.35 5.16 -16.37
C GLN A 221 -17.05 6.35 -17.04
N LYS A 222 -16.75 7.59 -16.62
CA LYS A 222 -17.26 8.81 -17.26
C LYS A 222 -16.42 9.26 -18.46
N GLY A 223 -15.45 8.46 -18.89
CA GLY A 223 -14.64 8.73 -20.08
C GLY A 223 -13.38 9.56 -19.84
N GLY A 224 -12.98 9.74 -18.57
CA GLY A 224 -11.73 10.40 -18.20
C GLY A 224 -10.52 9.46 -18.21
N GLU A 225 -9.33 10.05 -18.26
CA GLU A 225 -8.06 9.43 -17.91
C GLU A 225 -7.55 10.10 -16.63
N VAL A 226 -7.01 9.33 -15.69
CA VAL A 226 -6.51 9.88 -14.43
C VAL A 226 -5.00 9.99 -14.46
N TRP A 227 -4.49 11.17 -14.14
CA TRP A 227 -3.14 11.33 -13.61
C TRP A 227 -3.22 11.53 -12.11
N MET A 228 -2.38 10.81 -11.38
CA MET A 228 -2.37 10.83 -9.93
C MET A 228 -0.97 11.18 -9.47
N SER A 229 -0.84 12.08 -8.49
CA SER A 229 0.50 12.43 -7.99
C SER A 229 1.15 11.24 -7.30
N ASP A 230 2.45 11.09 -7.54
CA ASP A 230 3.26 9.95 -7.09
C ASP A 230 3.44 9.93 -5.57
N VAL A 231 3.92 8.79 -5.06
CA VAL A 231 4.35 8.63 -3.68
C VAL A 231 5.85 8.88 -3.55
N ALA A 232 6.62 8.38 -4.53
CA ALA A 232 8.08 8.51 -4.59
C ALA A 232 8.56 9.78 -5.31
#